data_AF-A0A939ADT3-F1
#
_entry.id   AF-A0A939ADT3-F1
#
_cell.length_a   1.000
_cell.length_b   1.000
_cell.length_c   1.000
_cell.angle_alpha   90.00
_cell.angle_beta   90.00
_cell.angle_gamma   90.00
#
_symmetry.space_group_name_H-M   'P 1'
#
loop_
_entity.id
_entity.type
_entity.pdbx_description
1 polymer ?
#
loop_
_entity_poly.entity_id
_entity_poly.type
_entity_poly.pdbx_seq_one_letter_code
_entity_poly.pdbx_strand_id
1 'polypeptide(L)'
;MKYLWIGIGLILWLSGISGTVTEIDPLLQEQMLQKAVQTITDSLAQIKEREILGKYGFRETNTLPEVANVLKVQDYALWKRFLELDPNNARLDLRSLRDLGISAYRAQLAFESATLGFNELNTVSEVSTLLQVPIKKFKQLNLDIKKPFDRDIDVMTLQRLQLNPMEVKEICDQYQETRLAHGLSITLVGMLIVFFALLITSLIISQLHRVNRAPTTPAPKIIKVNPLDVGELSLSAPRHSPHLSSNDIIAAITTLHLHLHSIEERRRLMLTFKRASVNLWHASRVTALPNYRFARRGQ
;
A
#
# COMPACT_ATOMS: atom_id res chain seq x y z
N MET A 1 3.24 -33.11 11.82
CA MET A 1 2.19 -33.71 12.68
C MET A 1 1.76 -35.10 12.17
N LYS A 2 2.68 -36.04 11.94
CA LYS A 2 2.33 -37.44 11.57
C LYS A 2 2.82 -38.49 12.58
N TYR A 3 3.62 -38.08 13.57
CA TYR A 3 4.20 -38.98 14.58
C TYR A 3 3.43 -38.98 15.92
N LEU A 4 2.50 -38.04 16.13
CA LEU A 4 1.72 -37.97 17.38
C LEU A 4 0.64 -39.05 17.46
N TRP A 5 0.12 -39.49 16.31
CA TRP A 5 -0.92 -40.54 16.24
C TRP A 5 -0.37 -41.95 16.49
N ILE A 6 0.92 -42.18 16.24
CA ILE A 6 1.56 -43.49 16.45
C ILE A 6 1.84 -43.72 17.94
N GLY A 7 2.12 -42.66 18.71
CA GLY A 7 2.33 -42.76 20.17
C GLY A 7 1.07 -43.12 20.96
N ILE A 8 -0.11 -42.63 20.53
CA ILE A 8 -1.39 -42.91 21.21
C ILE A 8 -1.88 -44.32 20.89
N GLY A 9 -1.67 -44.81 19.67
CA GLY A 9 -2.00 -46.19 19.28
C GLY A 9 -1.17 -47.25 20.02
N LEU A 10 0.10 -46.95 20.33
CA LEU A 10 0.99 -47.88 21.03
C LEU A 10 0.64 -48.02 22.53
N ILE A 11 0.15 -46.95 23.16
CA ILE A 11 -0.30 -46.94 24.56
C ILE A 11 -1.62 -47.72 24.72
N LEU A 12 -2.49 -47.68 23.71
CA LEU A 12 -3.76 -48.43 23.69
C LEU A 12 -3.59 -49.93 23.40
N TRP A 13 -2.49 -50.35 22.75
CA TRP A 13 -2.26 -51.77 22.46
C TRP A 13 -1.59 -52.55 23.61
N LEU A 14 -0.91 -51.84 24.53
CA LEU A 14 -0.23 -52.44 25.68
C LEU A 14 -1.12 -52.62 26.92
N SER A 15 -2.30 -51.99 26.95
CA SER A 15 -3.29 -52.17 28.02
C SER A 15 -4.32 -53.21 27.60
N GLY A 16 -3.91 -54.48 27.65
CA GLY A 16 -4.78 -55.64 27.48
C GLY A 16 -5.86 -55.70 28.57
N ILE A 17 -6.93 -54.94 28.39
CA ILE A 17 -8.16 -55.04 29.16
C ILE A 17 -9.28 -55.32 28.17
N SER A 18 -9.52 -56.61 27.96
CA SER A 18 -10.79 -57.11 27.43
C SER A 18 -11.90 -56.72 28.39
N GLY A 19 -12.51 -55.57 28.14
CA GLY A 19 -13.67 -55.05 28.83
C GLY A 19 -14.46 -54.21 27.86
N THR A 20 -15.65 -54.69 27.53
CA THR A 20 -16.69 -54.06 26.72
C THR A 20 -16.71 -52.54 26.82
N VAL A 21 -16.48 -51.85 25.69
CA VAL A 21 -16.66 -50.40 25.54
C VAL A 21 -18.15 -50.10 25.67
N THR A 22 -18.60 -49.87 26.91
CA THR A 22 -19.85 -49.17 27.19
C THR A 22 -19.61 -47.68 27.01
N GLU A 23 -20.53 -47.02 26.32
CA GLU A 23 -20.64 -45.58 26.13
C GLU A 23 -20.16 -44.82 27.38
N ILE A 24 -19.08 -44.04 27.22
CA ILE A 24 -18.68 -43.08 28.24
C ILE A 24 -19.72 -41.96 28.18
N ASP A 25 -20.45 -41.75 29.28
CA ASP A 25 -21.42 -40.66 29.37
C ASP A 25 -20.77 -39.33 28.97
N PRO A 26 -21.36 -38.55 28.03
CA PRO A 26 -20.77 -37.31 27.53
C PRO A 26 -20.49 -36.30 28.64
N LEU A 27 -21.25 -36.36 29.73
CA LEU A 27 -21.13 -35.51 30.91
C LEU A 27 -19.88 -35.81 31.76
N LEU A 28 -19.46 -37.09 31.82
CA LEU A 28 -18.22 -37.49 32.51
C LEU A 28 -16.98 -37.05 31.71
N GLN A 29 -17.08 -37.10 30.38
CA GLN A 29 -16.01 -36.67 29.49
C GLN A 29 -15.81 -35.14 29.55
N GLU A 30 -16.89 -34.36 29.65
CA GLU A 30 -16.82 -32.92 29.90
C GLU A 30 -16.18 -32.58 31.25
N GLN A 31 -16.55 -33.29 32.33
CA GLN A 31 -15.95 -33.07 33.65
C GLN A 31 -14.46 -33.42 33.70
N MET A 32 -14.07 -34.52 33.05
CA MET A 32 -12.65 -34.91 32.93
C MET A 32 -11.86 -33.89 32.11
N LEU A 33 -12.44 -33.36 31.03
CA LEU A 33 -11.83 -32.33 30.22
C LEU A 33 -11.69 -31.00 30.99
N GLN A 34 -12.72 -30.58 31.74
CA GLN A 34 -12.65 -29.39 32.60
C GLN A 34 -11.57 -29.53 33.68
N LYS A 35 -11.50 -30.70 34.33
CA LYS A 35 -10.47 -30.96 35.34
C LYS A 35 -9.06 -30.99 34.74
N ALA A 36 -8.91 -31.56 33.54
CA ALA A 36 -7.63 -31.54 32.81
C ALA A 36 -7.24 -30.13 32.37
N VAL A 37 -8.20 -29.31 31.93
CA VAL A 37 -7.95 -27.90 31.60
C VAL A 37 -7.53 -27.13 32.85
N GLN A 38 -8.22 -27.31 33.99
CA GLN A 38 -7.88 -26.66 35.26
C GLN A 38 -6.47 -27.03 35.74
N THR A 39 -6.07 -28.31 35.70
CA THR A 39 -4.72 -28.71 36.12
C THR A 39 -3.64 -28.15 35.19
N ILE A 40 -3.91 -28.03 33.89
CA ILE A 40 -2.99 -27.40 32.94
C ILE A 40 -2.88 -25.89 33.20
N THR A 41 -4.00 -25.20 33.46
CA THR A 41 -3.99 -23.76 33.77
C THR A 41 -3.26 -23.49 35.08
N ASP A 42 -3.47 -24.32 36.10
CA ASP A 42 -2.80 -24.19 37.39
C ASP A 42 -1.28 -24.40 37.26
N SER A 43 -0.86 -25.38 36.46
CA SER A 43 0.56 -25.60 36.15
C SER A 43 1.19 -24.40 35.43
N LEU A 44 0.49 -23.81 34.47
CA LEU A 44 0.96 -22.63 33.74
C LEU A 44 1.04 -21.40 34.67
N ALA A 45 0.01 -21.16 35.48
CA ALA A 45 -0.03 -20.08 36.46
C ALA A 45 1.15 -20.20 37.44
N GLN A 46 1.44 -21.40 37.93
CA GLN A 46 2.55 -21.66 38.84
C GLN A 46 3.93 -21.43 38.18
N ILE A 47 4.08 -21.75 36.89
CA ILE A 47 5.30 -21.44 36.13
C ILE A 47 5.48 -19.92 36.04
N LYS A 48 4.41 -19.19 35.74
CA LYS A 48 4.44 -17.73 35.64
C LYS A 48 4.71 -17.05 36.98
N GLU A 49 4.15 -17.55 38.08
CA GLU A 49 4.47 -17.06 39.42
C GLU A 49 5.96 -17.20 39.75
N ARG A 50 6.59 -18.32 39.35
CA ARG A 50 8.04 -18.49 39.52
C ARG A 50 8.85 -17.50 38.67
N GLU A 51 8.40 -17.21 37.45
CA GLU A 51 9.02 -16.21 36.59
C GLU A 51 8.94 -14.80 37.21
N ILE A 52 7.78 -14.44 37.77
CA ILE A 52 7.56 -13.16 38.45
C ILE A 52 8.43 -13.03 39.69
N LEU A 53 8.53 -14.11 40.46
CA LEU A 53 9.42 -14.16 41.62
C LEU A 53 10.89 -13.95 41.21
N GLY A 54 11.31 -14.52 40.08
CA GLY A 54 12.66 -14.31 39.55
C GLY A 54 12.89 -12.89 39.04
N LYS A 55 11.90 -12.29 38.36
CA LYS A 55 12.04 -10.99 37.67
C LYS A 55 11.79 -9.77 38.55
N TYR A 56 10.79 -9.84 39.43
CA TYR A 56 10.33 -8.70 40.24
C TYR A 56 10.47 -8.94 41.75
N GLY A 57 10.53 -10.18 42.22
CA GLY A 57 10.84 -10.50 43.61
C GLY A 57 9.69 -10.38 44.62
N PHE A 58 8.44 -10.22 44.18
CA PHE A 58 7.27 -10.18 45.07
C PHE A 58 6.47 -11.48 45.08
N ARG A 59 5.86 -11.81 46.22
CA ARG A 59 5.03 -13.00 46.48
C ARG A 59 3.58 -12.61 46.77
N GLU A 60 2.71 -13.60 46.81
CA GLU A 60 1.30 -13.43 47.23
C GLU A 60 1.17 -12.96 48.69
N THR A 61 2.20 -13.15 49.51
CA THR A 61 2.23 -12.71 50.91
C THR A 61 2.49 -11.21 51.07
N ASN A 62 2.96 -10.53 50.01
CA ASN A 62 3.22 -9.11 50.05
C ASN A 62 1.92 -8.30 50.04
N THR A 63 1.97 -7.13 50.66
CA THR A 63 0.84 -6.19 50.69
C THR A 63 0.69 -5.46 49.35
N LEU A 64 -0.51 -5.00 49.01
CA LEU A 64 -0.75 -4.21 47.80
C LEU A 64 0.22 -3.02 47.62
N PRO A 65 0.49 -2.17 48.64
CA PRO A 65 1.42 -1.06 48.48
C PRO A 65 2.88 -1.51 48.28
N GLU A 66 3.31 -2.60 48.90
CA GLU A 66 4.64 -3.17 48.64
C GLU A 66 4.78 -3.60 47.18
N VAL A 67 3.78 -4.32 46.66
CA VAL A 67 3.77 -4.80 45.28
C VAL A 67 3.74 -3.61 44.31
N ALA A 68 2.93 -2.58 44.59
CA ALA A 68 2.90 -1.37 43.79
C ALA A 68 4.24 -0.63 43.77
N ASN A 69 4.94 -0.59 44.90
CA ASN A 69 6.28 0.01 44.99
C ASN A 69 7.33 -0.79 44.19
N VAL A 70 7.29 -2.12 44.27
CA VAL A 70 8.18 -3.00 43.52
C VAL A 70 7.95 -2.86 42.01
N LEU A 71 6.68 -2.82 41.59
CA LEU A 71 6.29 -2.64 40.18
C LEU A 71 6.41 -1.18 39.71
N LYS A 72 6.67 -0.22 40.61
CA LYS A 72 6.72 1.22 40.33
C LYS A 72 5.47 1.73 39.62
N VAL A 73 4.30 1.36 40.14
CA VAL A 73 2.99 1.77 39.61
C VAL A 73 2.86 3.30 39.70
N GLN A 74 2.61 3.98 38.57
CA GLN A 74 2.42 5.43 38.55
C GLN A 74 1.03 5.84 39.07
N ASP A 75 -0.01 5.10 38.68
CA ASP A 75 -1.39 5.35 39.10
C ASP A 75 -1.95 4.16 39.89
N TYR A 76 -1.91 4.30 41.22
CA TYR A 76 -2.38 3.28 42.16
C TYR A 76 -3.89 3.04 42.07
N ALA A 77 -4.68 4.07 41.77
CA ALA A 77 -6.13 3.97 41.70
C ALA A 77 -6.58 3.23 40.43
N LEU A 78 -5.95 3.50 39.29
CA LEU A 78 -6.20 2.75 38.06
C LEU A 78 -5.78 1.29 38.19
N TRP A 79 -4.62 1.02 38.81
CA TRP A 79 -4.18 -0.35 39.05
C TRP A 79 -5.16 -1.16 39.91
N LYS A 80 -5.70 -0.55 40.98
CA LYS A 80 -6.77 -1.18 41.79
C LYS A 80 -8.01 -1.50 40.99
N ARG A 81 -8.42 -0.63 40.05
CA ARG A 81 -9.58 -0.89 39.18
C ARG A 81 -9.35 -2.11 38.29
N PHE A 82 -8.14 -2.28 37.74
CA PHE A 82 -7.80 -3.47 36.96
C PHE A 82 -7.69 -4.75 37.80
N LEU A 83 -7.49 -4.60 39.11
CA LEU A 83 -7.59 -5.69 40.10
C LEU A 83 -9.03 -5.97 40.56
N GLU A 84 -10.03 -5.24 40.05
CA GLU A 84 -11.43 -5.30 40.49
C GLU A 84 -11.62 -4.89 41.97
N LEU A 85 -10.72 -4.07 42.49
CA LEU A 85 -10.77 -3.52 43.84
C LEU A 85 -11.31 -2.09 43.82
N ASP A 86 -12.03 -1.70 44.87
CA ASP A 86 -12.46 -0.32 45.04
C ASP A 86 -11.23 0.58 45.32
N PRO A 87 -10.94 1.59 44.47
CA PRO A 87 -9.79 2.46 44.64
C PRO A 87 -9.81 3.23 45.97
N ASN A 88 -10.99 3.55 46.50
CA ASN A 88 -11.16 4.42 47.66
C ASN A 88 -11.08 3.66 49.01
N ASN A 89 -11.07 2.33 48.97
CA ASN A 89 -11.12 1.52 50.19
C ASN A 89 -9.71 1.25 50.76
N ALA A 90 -9.33 2.06 51.76
CA ALA A 90 -8.05 1.95 52.45
C ALA A 90 -7.86 0.65 53.25
N ARG A 91 -8.95 -0.08 53.59
CA ARG A 91 -8.85 -1.35 54.33
C ARG A 91 -8.28 -2.49 53.47
N LEU A 92 -8.38 -2.37 52.15
CA LEU A 92 -7.84 -3.37 51.22
C LEU A 92 -6.33 -3.24 51.09
N ASP A 93 -5.77 -2.05 51.30
CA ASP A 93 -4.33 -1.78 51.18
C ASP A 93 -3.47 -2.53 52.20
N LEU A 94 -4.05 -2.82 53.36
CA LEU A 94 -3.36 -3.53 54.44
C LEU A 94 -3.37 -5.05 54.25
N ARG A 95 -4.09 -5.56 53.25
CA ARG A 95 -4.20 -7.00 53.01
C ARG A 95 -3.11 -7.49 52.07
N SER A 96 -2.70 -8.75 52.27
CA SER A 96 -1.82 -9.42 51.32
C SER A 96 -2.57 -9.77 50.03
N LEU A 97 -1.85 -9.94 48.91
CA LEU A 97 -2.46 -10.41 47.66
C LEU A 97 -3.22 -11.73 47.86
N ARG A 98 -2.69 -12.63 48.70
CA ARG A 98 -3.31 -13.90 49.05
C ARG A 98 -4.66 -13.74 49.76
N ASP A 99 -4.74 -12.82 50.71
CA ASP A 99 -5.99 -12.53 51.45
C ASP A 99 -7.06 -11.89 50.56
N LEU A 100 -6.64 -11.28 49.45
CA LEU A 100 -7.51 -10.71 48.43
C LEU A 100 -7.87 -11.72 47.34
N GLY A 101 -7.30 -12.93 47.36
CA GLY A 101 -7.50 -13.94 46.31
C GLY A 101 -6.89 -13.53 44.95
N ILE A 102 -5.88 -12.67 44.97
CA ILE A 102 -5.19 -12.16 43.78
C ILE A 102 -3.86 -12.89 43.66
N SER A 103 -3.64 -13.59 42.54
CA SER A 103 -2.34 -14.19 42.25
C SER A 103 -1.30 -13.13 41.88
N ALA A 104 -0.02 -13.44 42.08
CA ALA A 104 1.07 -12.55 41.66
C ALA A 104 1.03 -12.25 40.15
N TYR A 105 0.59 -13.22 39.34
CA TYR A 105 0.42 -13.04 37.90
C TYR A 105 -0.72 -12.06 37.56
N ARG A 106 -1.86 -12.16 38.25
CA ARG A 106 -2.97 -11.21 38.06
C ARG A 106 -2.54 -9.77 38.41
N ALA A 107 -1.72 -9.61 39.45
CA ALA A 107 -1.16 -8.31 39.82
C ALA A 107 -0.26 -7.71 38.73
N GLN A 108 0.57 -8.53 38.08
CA GLN A 108 1.37 -8.10 36.93
C GLN A 108 0.49 -7.71 35.73
N LEU A 109 -0.49 -8.53 35.37
CA LEU A 109 -1.39 -8.24 34.24
C LEU A 109 -2.17 -6.93 34.45
N ALA A 110 -2.61 -6.67 35.68
CA ALA A 110 -3.25 -5.41 36.05
C ALA A 110 -2.28 -4.23 35.93
N PHE A 111 -1.01 -4.41 36.29
CA PHE A 111 0.02 -3.39 36.14
C PHE A 111 0.30 -3.06 34.66
N GLU A 112 0.42 -4.08 33.81
CA GLU A 112 0.56 -3.90 32.36
C GLU A 112 -0.63 -3.16 31.78
N SER A 113 -1.85 -3.58 32.15
CA SER A 113 -3.09 -2.93 31.70
C SER A 113 -3.17 -1.47 32.15
N ALA A 114 -2.74 -1.16 33.38
CA ALA A 114 -2.72 0.21 33.90
C ALA A 114 -1.67 1.10 33.22
N THR A 115 -0.50 0.54 32.88
CA THR A 115 0.65 1.31 32.38
C THR A 115 0.67 1.42 30.85
N LEU A 116 0.28 0.35 30.16
CA LEU A 116 0.36 0.19 28.72
C LEU A 116 -1.00 0.30 28.03
N GLY A 117 -2.10 0.08 28.78
CA GLY A 117 -3.45 -0.02 28.23
C GLY A 117 -3.76 -1.40 27.62
N PHE A 118 -2.82 -2.34 27.67
CA PHE A 118 -2.97 -3.72 27.22
C PHE A 118 -2.10 -4.66 28.07
N ASN A 119 -2.30 -5.97 27.94
CA ASN A 119 -1.58 -6.99 28.70
C ASN A 119 -1.09 -8.15 27.80
N GLU A 120 -0.33 -9.08 28.37
CA GLU A 120 0.14 -10.30 27.68
C GLU A 120 -0.98 -11.18 27.08
N LEU A 121 -2.19 -11.10 27.63
CA LEU A 121 -3.32 -11.95 27.22
C LEU A 121 -4.09 -11.37 26.03
N ASN A 122 -3.89 -10.10 25.69
CA ASN A 122 -4.56 -9.49 24.55
C ASN A 122 -4.02 -10.04 23.22
N THR A 123 -4.90 -10.10 22.23
CA THR A 123 -4.55 -10.55 20.88
C THR A 123 -3.77 -9.48 20.13
N VAL A 124 -2.98 -9.91 19.15
CA VAL A 124 -2.26 -8.99 18.24
C VAL A 124 -3.23 -8.02 17.56
N SER A 125 -4.41 -8.50 17.15
CA SER A 125 -5.45 -7.68 16.55
C SER A 125 -5.92 -6.58 17.50
N GLU A 126 -6.28 -6.93 18.74
CA GLU A 126 -6.74 -5.96 19.74
C GLU A 126 -5.66 -4.92 20.07
N VAL A 127 -4.43 -5.36 20.30
CA VAL A 127 -3.29 -4.47 20.61
C VAL A 127 -3.05 -3.48 19.46
N SER A 128 -3.14 -3.94 18.22
CA SER A 128 -2.99 -3.08 17.04
C SER A 128 -4.08 -1.99 16.97
N THR A 129 -5.31 -2.32 17.36
CA THR A 129 -6.43 -1.38 17.36
C THR A 129 -6.31 -0.37 18.49
N LEU A 130 -5.87 -0.80 19.67
CA LEU A 130 -5.64 0.06 20.84
C LEU A 130 -4.53 1.08 20.57
N LEU A 131 -3.43 0.63 19.96
CA LEU A 131 -2.26 1.48 19.66
C LEU A 131 -2.36 2.22 18.32
N GLN A 132 -3.44 2.01 17.57
CA GLN A 132 -3.69 2.60 16.25
C GLN A 132 -2.57 2.33 15.22
N VAL A 133 -1.91 1.17 15.33
CA VAL A 133 -0.85 0.75 14.42
C VAL A 133 -1.42 -0.26 13.41
N PRO A 134 -1.15 -0.11 12.10
CA PRO A 134 -1.58 -1.11 11.13
C PRO A 134 -1.01 -2.49 11.45
N ILE A 135 -1.88 -3.51 11.54
CA ILE A 135 -1.52 -4.91 11.84
C ILE A 135 -0.33 -5.40 11.01
N LYS A 136 -0.29 -5.05 9.72
CA LYS A 136 0.81 -5.44 8.82
C LYS A 136 2.16 -4.89 9.28
N LYS A 137 2.19 -3.65 9.78
CA LYS A 137 3.40 -3.01 10.29
C LYS A 137 3.78 -3.57 11.64
N PHE A 138 2.80 -3.77 12.52
CA PHE A 138 3.00 -4.45 13.80
C PHE A 138 3.65 -5.83 13.62
N LYS A 139 3.15 -6.65 12.70
CA LYS A 139 3.76 -7.97 12.38
C LYS A 139 5.15 -7.88 11.76
N GLN A 140 5.43 -6.84 10.97
CA GLN A 140 6.76 -6.63 10.37
C GLN A 140 7.80 -6.20 11.41
N LEU A 141 7.38 -5.41 12.40
CA LEU A 141 8.24 -4.89 13.43
C LEU A 141 8.48 -5.88 14.57
N ASN A 142 7.59 -6.88 14.74
CA ASN A 142 7.78 -7.97 15.68
C ASN A 142 8.86 -8.96 15.17
N LEU A 143 10.10 -8.66 15.57
CA LEU A 143 11.37 -9.31 15.22
C LEU A 143 11.52 -10.72 15.83
N ASP A 144 10.68 -11.69 15.46
CA ASP A 144 11.09 -13.12 15.42
C ASP A 144 10.04 -14.05 14.80
N ILE A 145 8.92 -13.51 14.32
CA ILE A 145 7.87 -14.35 13.78
C ILE A 145 8.29 -14.82 12.38
N LYS A 146 8.72 -16.09 12.29
CA LYS A 146 9.17 -16.78 11.06
C LYS A 146 8.22 -16.64 9.86
N LYS A 147 6.98 -16.19 10.08
CA LYS A 147 5.96 -15.88 9.06
C LYS A 147 5.17 -14.60 9.41
N PRO A 148 5.63 -13.41 9.01
CA PRO A 148 5.00 -12.13 9.38
C PRO A 148 3.65 -11.85 8.69
N PHE A 149 3.16 -12.73 7.82
CA PHE A 149 1.92 -12.52 7.05
C PHE A 149 0.86 -13.62 7.26
N ASP A 150 1.05 -14.51 8.23
CA ASP A 150 0.04 -15.51 8.55
C ASP A 150 -1.18 -14.85 9.23
N ARG A 151 -2.39 -15.30 8.90
CA ARG A 151 -3.63 -14.79 9.49
C ARG A 151 -3.86 -15.37 10.88
N ASP A 152 -3.35 -16.58 11.13
CA ASP A 152 -3.52 -17.26 12.42
C ASP A 152 -2.88 -16.48 13.57
N ILE A 153 -1.84 -15.69 13.28
CA ILE A 153 -1.13 -14.86 14.25
C ILE A 153 -2.01 -13.71 14.77
N ASP A 154 -2.99 -13.23 13.98
CA ASP A 154 -3.85 -12.10 14.40
C ASP A 154 -4.66 -12.42 15.65
N VAL A 155 -5.03 -13.69 15.80
CA VAL A 155 -5.86 -14.20 16.88
C VAL A 155 -5.01 -14.75 18.04
N MET A 156 -3.68 -14.80 17.89
CA MET A 156 -2.80 -15.25 18.95
C MET A 156 -2.57 -14.14 19.97
N THR A 157 -2.47 -14.53 21.23
CA THR A 157 -2.12 -13.66 22.34
C THR A 157 -0.63 -13.34 22.34
N LEU A 158 -0.25 -12.18 22.88
CA LEU A 158 1.16 -11.80 23.00
C LEU A 158 1.97 -12.82 23.82
N GLN A 159 1.36 -13.42 24.84
CA GLN A 159 1.94 -14.48 25.65
C GLN A 159 2.36 -15.69 24.81
N ARG A 160 1.52 -16.11 23.86
CA ARG A 160 1.82 -17.26 22.99
C ARG A 160 2.96 -16.97 22.03
N LEU A 161 3.10 -15.71 21.64
CA LEU A 161 4.20 -15.22 20.82
C LEU A 161 5.48 -14.97 21.63
N GLN A 162 5.44 -15.18 22.95
CA GLN A 162 6.54 -14.91 23.89
C GLN A 162 7.04 -13.47 23.80
N LEU A 163 6.13 -12.53 23.49
CA LEU A 163 6.46 -11.12 23.37
C LEU A 163 6.21 -10.40 24.69
N ASN A 164 7.21 -9.63 25.10
CA ASN A 164 7.12 -8.77 26.26
C ASN A 164 6.30 -7.50 25.91
N PRO A 165 5.23 -7.18 26.66
CA PRO A 165 4.40 -6.01 26.40
C PRO A 165 5.17 -4.68 26.36
N MET A 166 6.26 -4.57 27.11
CA MET A 166 7.10 -3.37 27.12
C MET A 166 7.84 -3.15 25.80
N GLU A 167 8.40 -4.22 25.23
CA GLU A 167 9.10 -4.17 23.94
C GLU A 167 8.11 -3.83 22.81
N VAL A 168 6.90 -4.39 22.90
CA VAL A 168 5.82 -4.10 21.95
C VAL A 168 5.45 -2.61 21.95
N LYS A 169 5.38 -1.98 23.13
CA LYS A 169 5.10 -0.54 23.24
C LYS A 169 6.23 0.29 22.65
N GLU A 170 7.48 -0.02 22.99
CA GLU A 170 8.64 0.71 22.49
C GLU A 170 8.70 0.70 20.95
N ILE A 171 8.44 -0.46 20.35
CA ILE A 171 8.35 -0.62 18.89
C ILE A 171 7.22 0.24 18.30
N CYS A 172 6.07 0.29 18.98
CA CYS A 172 4.94 1.10 18.53
C CYS A 172 5.24 2.60 18.63
N ASP A 173 5.90 3.04 19.70
CA ASP A 173 6.30 4.43 19.91
C ASP A 173 7.30 4.87 18.81
N GLN A 174 8.31 4.03 18.53
CA GLN A 174 9.23 4.25 17.41
C GLN A 174 8.51 4.35 16.05
N TYR A 175 7.49 3.52 15.84
CA TYR A 175 6.68 3.60 14.62
C TYR A 175 5.90 4.91 14.51
N GLN A 176 5.29 5.38 15.61
CA GLN A 176 4.55 6.63 15.63
C GLN A 176 5.44 7.83 15.30
N GLU A 177 6.65 7.87 15.85
CA GLU A 177 7.64 8.92 15.53
C GLU A 177 8.05 8.88 14.06
N THR A 178 8.31 7.67 13.53
CA THR A 178 8.79 7.53 12.15
C THR A 178 7.68 7.67 11.10
N ARG A 179 6.40 7.61 11.49
CA ARG A 179 5.24 7.67 10.60
C ARG A 179 5.21 8.95 9.77
N LEU A 180 5.51 10.10 10.37
CA LEU A 180 5.48 11.38 9.68
C LEU A 180 6.58 11.49 8.61
N ALA A 181 7.78 11.00 8.93
CA ALA A 181 8.89 10.95 7.98
C ALA A 181 8.56 10.08 6.75
N HIS A 182 7.87 8.95 6.96
CA HIS A 182 7.40 8.10 5.88
C HIS A 182 6.31 8.78 5.02
N GLY A 183 5.38 9.50 5.64
CA GLY A 183 4.36 10.26 4.91
C GLY A 183 4.98 11.33 4.02
N LEU A 184 5.91 12.11 4.58
CA LEU A 184 6.65 13.14 3.84
C LEU A 184 7.45 12.56 2.67
N SER A 185 8.17 11.46 2.89
CA SER A 185 8.96 10.83 1.82
C SER A 185 8.09 10.36 0.65
N ILE A 186 6.92 9.77 0.92
CA ILE A 186 5.97 9.35 -0.13
C ILE A 186 5.46 10.56 -0.91
N THR A 187 5.07 11.64 -0.23
CA THR A 187 4.59 12.85 -0.92
C THR A 187 5.69 13.51 -1.75
N LEU A 188 6.92 13.53 -1.25
CA LEU A 188 8.07 14.08 -1.97
C LEU A 188 8.36 13.27 -3.23
N VAL A 189 8.36 11.93 -3.15
CA VAL A 189 8.52 11.06 -4.32
C VAL A 189 7.38 11.28 -5.33
N GLY A 190 6.14 11.38 -4.85
CA GLY A 190 4.98 11.67 -5.71
C GLY A 190 5.11 13.00 -6.44
N MET A 191 5.51 14.05 -5.73
CA MET A 191 5.77 15.38 -6.31
C MET A 191 6.89 15.32 -7.36
N LEU A 192 7.95 14.55 -7.10
CA LEU A 192 9.09 14.38 -7.99
C LEU A 192 8.69 13.67 -9.30
N ILE A 193 7.84 12.64 -9.22
CA ILE A 193 7.29 11.95 -10.39
C ILE A 193 6.44 12.90 -11.25
N VAL A 194 5.55 13.67 -10.62
CA VAL A 194 4.73 14.67 -11.33
C VAL A 194 5.61 15.74 -11.98
N PHE A 195 6.63 16.21 -11.27
CA PHE A 195 7.59 17.17 -11.80
C PHE A 195 8.32 16.63 -13.04
N PHE A 196 8.80 15.38 -13.02
CA PHE A 196 9.43 14.77 -14.18
C PHE A 196 8.47 14.56 -15.35
N ALA A 197 7.21 14.20 -15.09
CA ALA A 197 6.20 14.09 -16.14
C ALA A 197 5.96 15.44 -16.84
N LEU A 198 5.87 16.53 -16.07
CA LEU A 198 5.75 17.89 -16.61
C LEU A 198 7.02 18.34 -17.34
N LEU A 199 8.20 17.96 -16.85
CA LEU A 199 9.47 18.28 -17.50
C LEU A 199 9.58 17.60 -18.87
N ILE A 200 9.25 16.31 -18.96
CA ILE A 200 9.28 15.56 -20.22
C ILE A 200 8.26 16.11 -21.21
N THR A 201 7.03 16.39 -20.77
CA THR A 201 6.00 16.98 -21.65
C THR A 201 6.40 18.37 -22.13
N SER A 202 6.97 19.22 -21.27
CA SER A 202 7.54 20.51 -21.65
C SER A 202 8.65 20.37 -22.70
N LEU A 203 9.55 19.39 -22.54
CA LEU A 203 10.57 19.10 -23.54
C LEU A 203 9.96 18.68 -24.88
N ILE A 204 8.98 17.78 -24.88
CA ILE A 204 8.31 17.34 -26.11
C ILE A 204 7.63 18.52 -26.82
N ILE A 205 6.90 19.35 -26.09
CA ILE A 205 6.25 20.56 -26.64
C ILE A 205 7.30 21.52 -27.19
N SER A 206 8.42 21.73 -26.49
CA SER A 206 9.52 22.58 -26.94
C SER A 206 10.16 22.07 -28.24
N GLN A 207 10.38 20.76 -28.35
CA GLN A 207 10.88 20.14 -29.59
C GLN A 207 9.86 20.26 -30.73
N LEU A 208 8.58 20.03 -30.45
CA LEU A 208 7.50 20.15 -31.43
C LEU A 208 7.36 21.61 -31.90
N HIS A 209 7.46 22.58 -31.00
CA HIS A 209 7.44 23.99 -31.34
C HIS A 209 8.64 24.38 -32.20
N ARG A 210 9.85 23.86 -31.91
CA ARG A 210 11.05 24.13 -32.73
C ARG A 210 10.91 23.56 -34.15
N VAL A 211 10.29 22.39 -34.30
CA VAL A 211 10.04 21.75 -35.62
C VAL A 211 8.89 22.43 -36.36
N ASN A 212 7.86 22.90 -35.64
CA ASN A 212 6.72 23.62 -36.20
C ASN A 212 6.94 25.14 -36.27
N ARG A 213 8.19 25.62 -36.18
CA ARG A 213 8.49 27.00 -36.56
C ARG A 213 8.22 27.08 -38.06
N ALA A 214 7.08 27.66 -38.42
CA ALA A 214 6.89 28.23 -39.74
C ALA A 214 8.14 29.07 -40.06
N PRO A 215 8.69 28.99 -41.29
CA PRO A 215 9.85 29.78 -41.64
C PRO A 215 9.54 31.21 -41.25
N THR A 216 10.32 31.77 -40.31
CA THR A 216 10.28 33.19 -40.02
C THR A 216 10.56 33.85 -41.35
N THR A 217 9.52 34.30 -42.04
CA THR A 217 9.70 35.16 -43.20
C THR A 217 10.51 36.32 -42.64
N PRO A 218 11.74 36.54 -43.12
CA PRO A 218 12.49 37.70 -42.68
C PRO A 218 11.56 38.88 -42.92
N ALA A 219 11.27 39.65 -41.87
CA ALA A 219 10.55 40.90 -42.01
C ALA A 219 11.13 41.61 -43.23
N PRO A 220 10.30 42.04 -44.20
CA PRO A 220 10.83 42.57 -45.46
C PRO A 220 11.83 43.65 -45.11
N LYS A 221 13.09 43.40 -45.45
CA LYS A 221 14.17 44.35 -45.24
C LYS A 221 13.78 45.54 -46.10
N ILE A 222 13.16 46.55 -45.48
CA ILE A 222 12.82 47.81 -46.14
C ILE A 222 14.17 48.40 -46.53
N ILE A 223 14.52 48.23 -47.81
CA ILE A 223 15.64 48.93 -48.40
C ILE A 223 15.20 50.39 -48.41
N LYS A 224 15.64 51.15 -47.41
CA LYS A 224 15.59 52.59 -47.44
C LYS A 224 16.51 53.05 -48.57
N VAL A 225 15.94 53.27 -49.75
CA VAL A 225 16.62 54.04 -50.79
C VAL A 225 16.57 55.51 -50.40
N ASN A 226 17.75 56.09 -50.11
CA ASN A 226 17.89 57.53 -49.98
C ASN A 226 17.61 58.18 -51.35
N PRO A 227 16.82 59.27 -51.42
CA PRO A 227 16.48 59.93 -52.69
C PRO A 227 17.59 60.87 -53.21
N LEU A 228 18.85 60.55 -52.95
CA LEU A 228 20.02 61.24 -53.52
C LEU A 228 20.98 60.19 -54.08
N ASP A 229 20.59 59.59 -55.20
CA ASP A 229 21.48 59.04 -56.22
C ASP A 229 20.62 58.77 -57.46
N VAL A 230 20.15 59.89 -58.04
CA VAL A 230 19.67 59.95 -59.42
C VAL A 230 20.92 59.94 -60.30
N GLY A 231 21.46 58.76 -60.53
CA GLY A 231 22.63 58.51 -61.35
C GLY A 231 22.83 57.01 -61.45
N GLU A 232 22.65 56.47 -62.65
CA GLU A 232 22.80 55.05 -62.97
C GLU A 232 21.71 54.10 -62.44
N LEU A 233 20.63 54.03 -63.24
CA LEU A 233 19.74 52.86 -63.32
C LEU A 233 20.55 51.62 -63.72
N SER A 234 21.27 51.01 -62.78
CA SER A 234 21.66 49.61 -62.89
C SER A 234 20.43 48.75 -62.62
N LEU A 235 19.59 48.64 -63.64
CA LEU A 235 18.80 47.44 -63.87
C LEU A 235 19.78 46.26 -63.87
N SER A 236 20.01 45.65 -62.71
CA SER A 236 20.58 44.31 -62.61
C SER A 236 19.54 43.29 -63.08
N ALA A 237 19.13 43.42 -64.35
CA ALA A 237 18.86 42.26 -65.17
C ALA A 237 20.21 41.57 -65.40
N PRO A 238 20.33 40.24 -65.23
CA PRO A 238 21.54 39.55 -65.62
C PRO A 238 21.65 39.63 -67.15
N ARG A 239 22.36 40.64 -67.65
CA ARG A 239 22.82 40.71 -69.03
C ARG A 239 24.01 39.76 -69.16
N HIS A 240 23.82 38.78 -70.05
CA HIS A 240 24.81 37.87 -70.64
C HIS A 240 25.13 36.57 -69.87
N SER A 241 24.46 35.48 -70.26
CA SER A 241 25.18 34.31 -70.75
C SER A 241 24.98 34.23 -72.27
N PRO A 242 26.05 34.19 -73.09
CA PRO A 242 25.95 34.23 -74.55
C PRO A 242 25.65 32.86 -75.19
N HIS A 243 25.21 31.85 -74.43
CA HIS A 243 24.69 30.58 -74.96
C HIS A 243 23.65 30.01 -73.99
N LEU A 244 22.41 30.52 -74.06
CA LEU A 244 21.28 29.82 -73.46
C LEU A 244 21.01 28.58 -74.32
N SER A 245 21.49 27.43 -73.86
CA SER A 245 21.36 26.21 -74.65
C SER A 245 19.88 25.83 -74.78
N SER A 246 19.48 25.22 -75.90
CA SER A 246 18.10 24.72 -76.07
C SER A 246 17.69 23.84 -74.88
N ASN A 247 18.65 23.11 -74.30
CA ASN A 247 18.45 22.29 -73.12
C ASN A 247 18.12 23.10 -71.87
N ASP A 248 18.70 24.27 -71.66
CA ASP A 248 18.39 25.13 -70.52
C ASP A 248 16.99 25.76 -70.64
N ILE A 249 16.60 26.12 -71.87
CA ILE A 249 15.25 26.62 -72.16
C ILE A 249 14.22 25.50 -71.96
N ILE A 250 14.51 24.29 -72.47
CA ILE A 250 13.66 23.11 -72.27
C ILE A 250 13.60 22.75 -70.79
N ALA A 251 14.70 22.82 -70.04
CA ALA A 251 14.71 22.61 -68.59
C ALA A 251 13.87 23.66 -67.86
N ALA A 252 13.97 24.94 -68.22
CA ALA A 252 13.16 26.00 -67.64
C ALA A 252 11.65 25.82 -67.95
N ILE A 253 11.31 25.47 -69.20
CA ILE A 253 9.92 25.22 -69.60
C ILE A 253 9.37 23.97 -68.92
N THR A 254 10.14 22.88 -68.89
CA THR A 254 9.71 21.62 -68.25
C THR A 254 9.60 21.77 -66.74
N THR A 255 10.50 22.49 -66.08
CA THR A 255 10.40 22.78 -64.64
C THR A 255 9.17 23.63 -64.34
N LEU A 256 8.86 24.64 -65.16
CA LEU A 256 7.65 25.45 -65.01
C LEU A 256 6.38 24.61 -65.27
N HIS A 257 6.40 23.74 -66.28
CA HIS A 257 5.29 22.83 -66.58
C HIS A 257 5.06 21.81 -65.46
N LEU A 258 6.12 21.17 -64.94
CA LEU A 258 6.06 20.27 -63.79
C LEU A 258 5.56 20.98 -62.54
N HIS A 259 5.98 22.23 -62.31
CA HIS A 259 5.49 23.02 -61.19
C HIS A 259 3.99 23.28 -61.30
N LEU A 260 3.51 23.67 -62.49
CA LEU A 260 2.08 23.92 -62.73
C LEU A 260 1.25 22.63 -62.58
N HIS A 261 1.77 21.50 -63.10
CA HIS A 261 1.17 20.18 -62.93
C HIS A 261 1.09 19.78 -61.44
N SER A 262 2.16 20.01 -60.67
CA SER A 262 2.19 19.69 -59.24
C SER A 262 1.15 20.49 -58.44
N ILE A 263 0.92 21.76 -58.80
CA ILE A 263 -0.11 22.60 -58.18
C ILE A 263 -1.51 22.08 -58.53
N GLU A 264 -1.71 21.69 -59.78
CA GLU A 264 -2.99 21.14 -60.24
C GLU A 264 -3.30 19.79 -59.57
N GLU A 265 -2.34 18.88 -59.49
CA GLU A 265 -2.46 17.62 -58.76
C GLU A 265 -2.76 17.84 -57.29
N ARG A 266 -2.07 18.78 -56.64
CA ARG A 266 -2.33 19.11 -55.22
C ARG A 266 -3.74 19.67 -55.03
N ARG A 267 -4.24 20.50 -55.95
CA ARG A 267 -5.64 20.98 -55.94
C ARG A 267 -6.63 19.85 -56.18
N ARG A 268 -6.35 18.94 -57.11
CA ARG A 268 -7.18 17.74 -57.37
C ARG A 268 -7.23 16.83 -56.14
N LEU A 269 -6.09 16.54 -55.51
CA LEU A 269 -6.01 15.78 -54.26
C LEU A 269 -6.75 16.47 -53.12
N MET A 270 -6.62 17.79 -52.97
CA MET A 270 -7.37 18.53 -51.95
C MET A 270 -8.89 18.47 -52.21
N LEU A 271 -9.31 18.49 -53.47
CA LEU A 271 -10.71 18.32 -53.86
C LEU A 271 -11.21 16.89 -53.63
N THR A 272 -10.37 15.85 -53.83
CA THR A 272 -10.76 14.47 -53.50
C THR A 272 -10.89 14.28 -52.00
N PHE A 273 -9.97 14.82 -51.19
CA PHE A 273 -10.10 14.78 -49.73
C PHE A 273 -11.31 15.58 -49.21
N LYS A 274 -11.62 16.74 -49.81
CA LYS A 274 -12.83 17.51 -49.45
C LYS A 274 -14.13 16.83 -49.88
N ARG A 275 -14.13 16.01 -50.93
CA ARG A 275 -15.31 15.27 -51.40
C ARG A 275 -15.46 13.89 -50.75
N ALA A 276 -14.38 13.29 -50.25
CA ALA A 276 -14.39 12.00 -49.56
C ALA A 276 -14.61 12.16 -48.05
N SER A 277 -15.67 12.84 -47.62
CA SER A 277 -16.18 12.70 -46.25
C SER A 277 -17.08 11.47 -46.09
N VAL A 278 -17.40 10.78 -47.19
CA VAL A 278 -18.21 9.58 -47.16
C VAL A 278 -17.31 8.38 -46.91
N ASN A 279 -17.39 7.83 -45.70
CA ASN A 279 -16.74 6.58 -45.33
C ASN A 279 -17.04 5.51 -46.40
N LEU A 280 -16.04 5.11 -47.18
CA LEU A 280 -16.16 4.04 -48.20
C LEU A 280 -16.67 2.72 -47.58
N TRP A 281 -16.34 2.48 -46.31
CA TRP A 281 -16.84 1.36 -45.51
C TRP A 281 -18.35 1.43 -45.19
N HIS A 282 -18.92 2.63 -45.08
CA HIS A 282 -20.37 2.82 -44.92
C HIS A 282 -21.10 2.85 -46.26
N ALA A 283 -20.49 3.41 -47.31
CA ALA A 283 -21.06 3.45 -48.65
C ALA A 283 -21.14 2.06 -49.32
N SER A 284 -20.14 1.19 -49.08
CA SER A 284 -20.13 -0.17 -49.61
C SER A 284 -21.32 -1.00 -49.10
N ARG A 285 -21.78 -0.75 -47.87
CA ARG A 285 -22.94 -1.43 -47.29
C ARG A 285 -24.27 -1.06 -47.98
N VAL A 286 -24.36 0.14 -48.56
CA VAL A 286 -25.56 0.64 -49.25
C VAL A 286 -25.56 0.25 -50.73
N THR A 287 -24.40 0.11 -51.36
CA THR A 287 -24.30 -0.31 -52.77
C THR A 287 -24.11 -1.81 -52.96
N ALA A 288 -23.73 -2.58 -51.92
CA ALA A 288 -23.57 -4.04 -51.98
C ALA A 288 -24.86 -4.85 -51.77
N LEU A 289 -26.03 -4.19 -51.75
CA LEU A 289 -27.32 -4.88 -51.79
C LEU A 289 -27.77 -5.02 -53.26
N PRO A 290 -27.61 -6.20 -53.88
CA PRO A 290 -27.98 -6.40 -55.29
C PRO A 290 -29.48 -6.20 -55.59
N ASN A 291 -30.34 -6.02 -54.58
CA ASN A 291 -31.80 -5.95 -54.71
C ASN A 291 -32.48 -4.68 -54.15
N TYR A 292 -31.80 -3.54 -54.05
CA TYR A 292 -32.45 -2.31 -53.53
C TYR A 292 -33.59 -1.77 -54.44
N ARG A 293 -33.60 -2.13 -55.73
CA ARG A 293 -34.62 -1.68 -56.69
C ARG A 293 -35.99 -2.38 -56.55
N PHE A 294 -36.07 -3.48 -55.79
CA PHE A 294 -37.33 -4.21 -55.58
C PHE A 294 -38.06 -3.78 -54.30
N ALA A 295 -37.36 -3.19 -53.32
CA ALA A 295 -37.95 -2.82 -52.03
C ALA A 295 -38.81 -1.53 -52.07
N ARG A 296 -38.79 -0.76 -53.17
CA ARG A 296 -39.44 0.55 -53.25
C ARG A 296 -40.69 0.61 -54.13
N ARG A 297 -41.27 -0.55 -54.47
CA ARG A 297 -42.49 -0.66 -55.28
C ARG A 297 -43.61 -1.42 -54.56
N GLY A 298 -43.65 -1.29 -53.23
CA GLY A 298 -44.60 -1.97 -52.34
C GLY A 298 -45.06 -1.10 -51.14
N GLN A 299 -45.18 0.21 -51.36
CA GLN A 299 -46.01 1.12 -50.55
C GLN A 299 -46.73 2.06 -51.50
#